data_AF-A0A3P7EBL1-F1
#
_entry.id   AF-A0A3P7EBL1-F1
#
_cell.length_a   1.000
_cell.length_b   1.000
_cell.length_c   1.000
_cell.angle_alpha   90.00
_cell.angle_beta   90.00
_cell.angle_gamma   90.00
#
_symmetry.space_group_name_H-M   'P 1'
#
loop_
_entity.id
_entity.type
_entity.pdbx_description
1 polymer ?
#
loop_
_entity_poly.entity_id
_entity_poly.type
_entity_poly.pdbx_seq_one_letter_code
_entity_poly.pdbx_strand_id
1 'polypeptide(L)'
;FVYINSDIEENWQIIEFLGLIAEDVPGVLFVGLKKHFKKYKAEMKEITKAEIISFVQSCLDGKAIPFLKSEEIPDDWNTKPVIELVGKNFEKQVFDPKKTTFIFFYAPWCEACQKTMPEIEKLGELYKNKKNLVIAKMNSVNNEVFGLPILDVPTIALFIKGSKKPIYHTDDERTANNFSEFIATNLEKNEENSMKKDEKERKKEKTNDEKKQLKDMNKEEAKSKDEL
;
A
#
# COMPACT_ATOMS: atom_id res chain seq x y z
N PHE A 1 -29.33 2.68 -11.61
CA PHE A 1 -29.37 2.79 -10.13
C PHE A 1 -29.75 1.43 -9.59
N VAL A 2 -29.12 1.02 -8.50
CA VAL A 2 -29.48 -0.19 -7.75
C VAL A 2 -30.05 0.31 -6.42
N TYR A 3 -31.22 -0.19 -6.05
CA TYR A 3 -31.83 0.04 -4.75
C TYR A 3 -31.73 -1.26 -3.96
N ILE A 4 -31.16 -1.20 -2.78
CA ILE A 4 -31.02 -2.35 -1.87
C ILE A 4 -31.82 -1.98 -0.61
N ASN A 5 -32.82 -2.79 -0.28
CA ASN A 5 -33.63 -2.55 0.91
C ASN A 5 -32.90 -3.12 2.14
N SER A 6 -32.45 -2.28 3.06
CA SER A 6 -31.76 -2.68 4.28
C SER A 6 -32.66 -3.38 5.31
N ASP A 7 -33.99 -3.29 5.15
CA ASP A 7 -34.95 -3.99 6.01
C ASP A 7 -35.07 -5.49 5.66
N ILE A 8 -34.46 -5.93 4.55
CA ILE A 8 -34.43 -7.33 4.12
C ILE A 8 -33.11 -7.94 4.57
N GLU A 9 -33.16 -8.95 5.44
CA GLU A 9 -31.98 -9.59 6.05
C GLU A 9 -31.00 -10.14 4.99
N GLU A 10 -31.51 -10.76 3.93
CA GLU A 10 -30.71 -11.35 2.87
C GLU A 10 -29.89 -10.32 2.09
N ASN A 11 -30.30 -9.04 2.11
CA ASN A 11 -29.55 -7.96 1.46
C ASN A 11 -28.30 -7.55 2.25
N TRP A 12 -28.18 -7.91 3.54
CA TRP A 12 -27.02 -7.52 4.34
C TRP A 12 -25.71 -8.11 3.81
N GLN A 13 -25.75 -9.30 3.20
CA GLN A 13 -24.56 -9.88 2.57
C GLN A 13 -23.96 -8.96 1.49
N ILE A 14 -24.79 -8.31 0.67
CA ILE A 14 -24.29 -7.37 -0.36
C ILE A 14 -23.92 -6.01 0.24
N ILE A 15 -24.64 -5.55 1.27
CA ILE A 15 -24.34 -4.29 1.99
C ILE A 15 -22.96 -4.38 2.67
N GLU A 16 -22.70 -5.47 3.40
CA GLU A 16 -21.41 -5.76 4.05
C GLU A 16 -20.30 -5.99 3.03
N PHE A 17 -20.59 -6.71 1.93
CA PHE A 17 -19.63 -6.88 0.83
C PHE A 17 -19.16 -5.54 0.26
N LEU A 18 -20.08 -4.59 0.12
CA LEU A 18 -19.82 -3.21 -0.29
C LEU A 18 -19.10 -2.39 0.79
N GLY A 19 -19.04 -2.89 2.03
CA GLY A 19 -18.31 -2.30 3.13
C GLY A 19 -19.13 -1.42 4.05
N LEU A 20 -20.46 -1.46 3.93
CA LEU A 20 -21.37 -0.64 4.72
C LEU A 20 -21.79 -1.39 5.99
N ILE A 21 -22.01 -0.63 7.07
CA ILE A 21 -22.51 -1.14 8.36
C ILE A 21 -23.91 -0.59 8.66
N ALA A 22 -24.51 -1.01 9.78
CA ALA A 22 -25.83 -0.57 10.23
C ALA A 22 -25.95 0.96 10.28
N GLU A 23 -24.89 1.65 10.71
CA GLU A 23 -24.84 3.10 10.83
C GLU A 23 -24.75 3.83 9.48
N ASP A 24 -24.42 3.12 8.40
CA ASP A 24 -24.32 3.70 7.06
C ASP A 24 -25.66 3.69 6.30
N VAL A 25 -26.69 3.02 6.82
CA VAL A 25 -28.00 2.91 6.18
C VAL A 25 -29.07 3.74 6.93
N PRO A 26 -29.98 4.43 6.21
CA PRO A 26 -30.04 4.56 4.76
C PRO A 26 -28.90 5.46 4.22
N GLY A 27 -28.32 5.06 3.09
CA GLY A 27 -27.16 5.74 2.50
C GLY A 27 -27.07 5.60 0.99
N VAL A 28 -26.16 6.36 0.38
CA VAL A 28 -25.89 6.33 -1.05
C VAL A 28 -24.43 5.97 -1.27
N LEU A 29 -24.19 4.90 -2.04
CA LEU A 29 -22.87 4.44 -2.43
C LEU A 29 -22.70 4.51 -3.95
N PHE A 30 -21.65 5.20 -4.41
CA PHE A 30 -21.25 5.16 -5.82
C PHE A 30 -20.20 4.07 -6.02
N VAL A 31 -20.41 3.17 -6.98
CA VAL A 31 -19.49 2.06 -7.29
C VAL A 31 -19.00 2.15 -8.73
N GLY A 32 -17.70 2.39 -8.91
CA GLY A 32 -17.05 2.44 -10.21
C GLY A 32 -16.69 1.05 -10.74
N LEU A 33 -17.44 0.56 -11.74
CA LEU A 33 -17.30 -0.81 -12.26
C LEU A 33 -16.02 -1.08 -13.08
N LYS A 34 -15.39 -0.05 -13.67
CA LYS A 34 -14.23 -0.21 -14.58
C LYS A 34 -12.87 -0.23 -13.87
N LYS A 35 -12.77 0.29 -12.64
CA LYS A 35 -11.50 0.54 -11.94
C LYS A 35 -11.55 -0.07 -10.54
N HIS A 36 -11.47 -1.40 -10.44
CA HIS A 36 -11.35 -2.13 -9.17
C HIS A 36 -12.43 -1.80 -8.13
N PHE A 37 -13.68 -1.64 -8.57
CA PHE A 37 -14.81 -1.28 -7.70
C PHE A 37 -14.52 -0.09 -6.78
N LYS A 38 -13.91 1.00 -7.31
CA LYS A 38 -13.75 2.23 -6.52
C LYS A 38 -15.11 2.66 -5.98
N LYS A 39 -15.21 2.66 -4.65
CA LYS A 39 -16.41 3.04 -3.92
C LYS A 39 -16.26 4.47 -3.41
N TYR A 40 -17.38 5.17 -3.33
CA TYR A 40 -17.49 6.46 -2.67
C TYR A 40 -18.77 6.41 -1.86
N LYS A 41 -18.65 6.65 -0.56
CA LYS A 41 -19.79 6.75 0.35
C LYS A 41 -20.21 8.20 0.43
N ALA A 42 -21.49 8.47 0.24
CA ALA A 42 -22.00 9.83 0.34
C ALA A 42 -22.14 10.24 1.81
N GLU A 43 -21.67 11.43 2.13
CA GLU A 43 -21.82 12.05 3.44
C GLU A 43 -22.91 13.13 3.32
N MET A 44 -24.16 12.77 3.62
CA MET A 44 -25.30 13.68 3.53
C MET A 44 -26.25 13.52 4.73
N LYS A 45 -26.78 14.63 5.23
CA LYS A 45 -27.73 14.63 6.36
C LYS A 45 -29.11 14.12 5.96
N GLU A 46 -29.52 14.44 4.74
CA GLU A 46 -30.81 14.02 4.18
C GLU A 46 -30.60 13.54 2.74
N ILE A 47 -31.23 12.43 2.38
CA ILE A 47 -31.18 11.87 1.03
C ILE A 47 -32.19 12.61 0.15
N THR A 48 -31.71 13.65 -0.55
CA THR A 48 -32.53 14.40 -1.51
C THR A 48 -32.00 14.23 -2.94
N LYS A 49 -32.86 14.49 -3.94
CA LYS A 49 -32.45 14.46 -5.35
C LYS A 49 -31.26 15.39 -5.65
N ALA A 50 -31.26 16.59 -5.06
CA ALA A 50 -30.20 17.57 -5.28
C ALA A 50 -28.85 17.09 -4.72
N GLU A 51 -28.86 16.55 -3.50
CA GLU A 51 -27.67 16.00 -2.85
C GLU A 51 -27.13 14.78 -3.61
N ILE A 52 -27.99 13.87 -4.07
CA ILE A 52 -27.58 12.72 -4.89
C ILE A 52 -26.91 13.18 -6.20
N ILE A 53 -27.50 14.15 -6.91
CA ILE A 53 -26.93 14.68 -8.15
C ILE A 53 -25.56 15.31 -7.88
N SER A 54 -25.45 16.13 -6.84
CA SER A 54 -24.20 16.77 -6.42
C SER A 54 -23.12 15.74 -6.09
N PHE A 55 -23.47 14.73 -5.29
CA PHE A 55 -22.59 13.64 -4.92
C PHE A 55 -22.10 12.85 -6.14
N VAL A 56 -23.00 12.42 -7.02
CA VAL A 56 -22.65 11.69 -8.25
C VAL A 56 -21.74 12.54 -9.14
N GLN A 57 -22.02 13.83 -9.29
CA GLN A 57 -21.16 14.73 -10.06
C GLN A 57 -19.75 14.83 -9.45
N SER A 58 -19.65 14.92 -8.12
CA SER A 58 -18.35 14.92 -7.43
C SER A 58 -17.53 13.64 -7.67
N CYS A 59 -18.20 12.48 -7.78
CA CYS A 59 -17.55 11.21 -8.13
C CYS A 59 -17.07 11.20 -9.58
N LEU A 60 -17.90 11.66 -10.52
CA LEU A 60 -17.55 11.75 -11.95
C LEU A 60 -16.43 12.75 -12.22
N ASP A 61 -16.39 13.86 -11.48
CA ASP A 61 -15.33 14.87 -11.52
C ASP A 61 -14.03 14.42 -10.83
N GLY A 62 -14.03 13.26 -10.16
CA GLY A 62 -12.87 12.75 -9.42
C GLY A 62 -12.54 13.53 -8.14
N LYS A 63 -13.48 14.31 -7.61
CA LYS A 63 -13.33 15.11 -6.38
C LYS A 63 -13.71 14.33 -5.12
N ALA A 64 -14.57 13.31 -5.25
CA ALA A 64 -14.98 12.48 -4.13
C ALA A 64 -13.79 11.67 -3.56
N ILE A 65 -13.77 11.48 -2.24
CA ILE A 65 -12.74 10.69 -1.55
C ILE A 65 -13.16 9.21 -1.61
N PRO A 66 -12.28 8.30 -2.08
CA PRO A 66 -12.59 6.88 -2.11
C PRO A 66 -12.92 6.34 -0.72
N PHE A 67 -14.03 5.61 -0.64
CA PHE A 67 -14.40 4.81 0.51
C PHE A 67 -13.69 3.46 0.43
N LEU A 68 -12.97 3.12 1.50
CA LEU A 68 -12.20 1.89 1.64
C LEU A 68 -12.70 1.11 2.84
N LYS A 69 -12.89 -0.20 2.67
CA LYS A 69 -13.24 -1.11 3.76
C LYS A 69 -12.12 -1.19 4.78
N SER A 70 -12.50 -1.29 6.04
CA SER A 70 -11.61 -1.75 7.11
C SER A 70 -12.41 -2.33 8.25
N GLU A 71 -11.93 -3.44 8.78
CA GLU A 71 -12.33 -3.93 10.10
C GLU A 71 -11.84 -2.97 11.19
N GLU A 72 -12.34 -3.15 12.41
CA GLU A 72 -11.74 -2.54 13.59
C GLU A 72 -10.36 -3.13 13.85
N ILE A 73 -9.47 -2.32 14.42
CA ILE A 73 -8.14 -2.79 14.80
C ILE A 73 -8.32 -3.75 15.99
N PRO A 74 -7.94 -5.04 15.87
CA PRO A 74 -8.04 -5.98 16.99
C PRO A 74 -7.20 -5.51 18.18
N ASP A 75 -7.63 -5.74 19.42
CA ASP A 75 -6.84 -5.36 20.60
C ASP A 75 -5.46 -6.05 20.64
N ASP A 76 -5.39 -7.28 20.14
CA ASP A 76 -4.19 -8.12 20.14
C ASP A 76 -3.40 -8.05 18.82
N TRP A 77 -3.70 -7.08 17.94
CA TRP A 77 -3.18 -6.99 16.56
C TRP A 77 -1.66 -7.06 16.44
N ASN A 78 -0.90 -6.66 17.46
CA ASN A 78 0.56 -6.62 17.48
C ASN A 78 1.20 -7.48 18.59
N THR A 79 0.46 -8.40 19.18
CA THR A 79 0.94 -9.22 20.31
C THR A 79 1.71 -10.47 19.87
N LYS A 80 1.48 -10.93 18.63
CA LYS A 80 2.08 -12.13 18.04
C LYS A 80 3.24 -11.75 17.10
N PRO A 81 4.16 -12.69 16.79
CA PRO A 81 5.25 -12.45 15.85
C PRO A 81 4.78 -12.01 14.45
N VAL A 82 3.64 -12.54 14.00
CA VAL A 82 2.93 -12.03 12.83
C VAL A 82 1.84 -11.06 13.30
N ILE A 83 1.96 -9.80 12.89
CA ILE A 83 0.96 -8.78 13.24
C ILE A 83 -0.25 -8.87 12.30
N GLU A 84 -1.43 -8.55 12.81
CA GLU A 84 -2.67 -8.46 12.05
C GLU A 84 -2.96 -7.01 11.68
N LEU A 85 -3.01 -6.75 10.37
CA LEU A 85 -3.31 -5.44 9.83
C LEU A 85 -4.73 -5.41 9.28
N VAL A 86 -5.34 -4.24 9.42
CA VAL A 86 -6.62 -3.84 8.85
C VAL A 86 -6.41 -2.54 8.06
N GLY A 87 -7.38 -2.12 7.26
CA GLY A 87 -7.26 -0.90 6.46
C GLY A 87 -6.88 0.34 7.30
N LYS A 88 -7.43 0.46 8.52
CA LYS A 88 -7.21 1.58 9.45
C LYS A 88 -5.77 1.70 9.99
N ASN A 89 -5.06 0.59 10.18
CA ASN A 89 -3.69 0.62 10.72
C ASN A 89 -2.60 0.36 9.67
N PHE A 90 -2.96 -0.03 8.44
CA PHE A 90 -2.02 -0.41 7.38
C PHE A 90 -0.94 0.65 7.14
N GLU A 91 -1.32 1.88 6.79
CA GLU A 91 -0.33 2.89 6.38
C GLU A 91 0.69 3.19 7.48
N LYS A 92 0.21 3.31 8.73
CA LYS A 92 1.06 3.60 9.89
C LYS A 92 2.11 2.51 10.12
N GLN A 93 1.76 1.24 9.89
CA GLN A 93 2.66 0.12 10.16
C GLN A 93 3.53 -0.23 8.96
N VAL A 94 2.97 -0.19 7.75
CA VAL A 94 3.67 -0.62 6.52
C VAL A 94 4.58 0.48 5.98
N PHE A 95 4.20 1.76 6.12
CA PHE A 95 4.98 2.88 5.60
C PHE A 95 5.86 3.57 6.66
N ASP A 96 6.12 2.91 7.81
CA ASP A 96 7.13 3.38 8.76
C ASP A 96 8.51 3.41 8.07
N PRO A 97 9.15 4.59 7.92
CA PRO A 97 10.40 4.70 7.18
C PRO A 97 11.58 3.95 7.83
N LYS A 98 11.42 3.45 9.07
CA LYS A 98 12.45 2.70 9.79
C LYS A 98 12.35 1.18 9.58
N LYS A 99 11.24 0.69 9.01
CA LYS A 99 10.94 -0.74 8.96
C LYS A 99 10.68 -1.19 7.54
N THR A 100 11.19 -2.38 7.22
CA THR A 100 10.74 -3.15 6.08
C THR A 100 9.58 -4.03 6.53
N THR A 101 8.52 -4.14 5.73
CA THR A 101 7.34 -4.92 6.08
C THR A 101 7.05 -5.94 4.99
N PHE A 102 7.10 -7.22 5.36
CA PHE A 102 6.57 -8.33 4.57
C PHE A 102 5.11 -8.52 4.96
N ILE A 103 4.21 -8.51 3.99
CA ILE A 103 2.78 -8.67 4.25
C ILE A 103 2.14 -9.75 3.38
N PHE A 104 1.31 -10.57 4.02
CA PHE A 104 0.46 -11.59 3.43
C PHE A 104 -1.00 -11.12 3.37
N PHE A 105 -1.50 -10.86 2.17
CA PHE A 105 -2.90 -10.56 1.91
C PHE A 105 -3.66 -11.85 1.62
N TYR A 106 -4.72 -12.10 2.38
CA TYR A 106 -5.46 -13.36 2.34
C TYR A 106 -6.97 -13.17 2.31
N ALA A 107 -7.68 -14.28 2.10
CA ALA A 107 -9.11 -14.42 2.37
C ALA A 107 -9.34 -15.65 3.29
N PRO A 108 -10.21 -15.57 4.32
CA PRO A 108 -10.42 -16.67 5.26
C PRO A 108 -10.90 -17.98 4.61
N TRP A 109 -11.70 -17.87 3.55
CA TRP A 109 -12.28 -18.99 2.80
C TRP A 109 -11.36 -19.55 1.70
N CYS A 110 -10.20 -18.94 1.44
CA CYS A 110 -9.30 -19.39 0.39
C CYS A 110 -8.42 -20.55 0.88
N GLU A 111 -8.59 -21.74 0.31
CA GLU A 111 -7.82 -22.94 0.69
C GLU A 111 -6.30 -22.73 0.52
N ALA A 112 -5.86 -22.05 -0.55
CA ALA A 112 -4.45 -21.73 -0.75
C ALA A 112 -3.92 -20.77 0.32
N CYS A 113 -4.75 -19.83 0.79
CA CYS A 113 -4.39 -18.96 1.90
C CYS A 113 -4.22 -19.75 3.20
N GLN A 114 -5.15 -20.66 3.49
CA GLN A 114 -5.11 -21.53 4.67
C GLN A 114 -3.84 -22.39 4.69
N LYS A 115 -3.42 -22.94 3.54
CA LYS A 115 -2.15 -23.68 3.42
C LYS A 115 -0.90 -22.81 3.61
N THR A 116 -0.98 -21.53 3.24
CA THR A 116 0.12 -20.58 3.36
C THR A 116 0.27 -20.05 4.80
N MET A 117 -0.83 -19.92 5.55
CA MET A 117 -0.85 -19.37 6.92
C MET A 117 0.21 -19.98 7.85
N PRO A 118 0.37 -21.32 7.98
CA PRO A 118 1.40 -21.91 8.83
C PRO A 118 2.83 -21.47 8.48
N GLU A 119 3.12 -21.25 7.19
CA GLU A 119 4.43 -20.79 6.73
C GLU A 119 4.66 -19.32 7.05
N ILE A 120 3.61 -18.50 7.04
CA ILE A 120 3.66 -17.11 7.52
C ILE A 120 3.93 -17.06 9.02
N GLU A 121 3.30 -17.92 9.82
CA GLU A 121 3.54 -18.01 11.26
C GLU A 121 4.98 -18.47 11.58
N LYS A 122 5.49 -19.47 10.85
CA LYS A 122 6.91 -19.88 10.93
C LYS A 122 7.86 -18.74 10.58
N LEU A 123 7.55 -17.97 9.53
CA LEU A 123 8.33 -16.81 9.12
C LEU A 123 8.33 -15.71 10.21
N GLY A 124 7.17 -15.43 10.80
CA GLY A 124 7.05 -14.52 11.94
C GLY A 124 7.94 -14.93 13.10
N GLU A 125 7.92 -16.22 13.47
CA GLU A 125 8.76 -16.77 14.53
C GLU A 125 10.25 -16.65 14.22
N LEU A 126 10.66 -16.92 12.98
CA LEU A 126 12.05 -16.77 12.52
C LEU A 126 12.56 -15.32 12.66
N TYR A 127 11.69 -14.35 12.36
CA TYR A 127 12.05 -12.93 12.31
C TYR A 127 11.65 -12.11 13.53
N LYS A 128 11.04 -12.70 14.57
CA LYS A 128 10.51 -12.00 15.76
C LYS A 128 11.50 -11.06 16.46
N ASN A 129 12.80 -11.34 16.37
CA ASN A 129 13.85 -10.56 17.01
C ASN A 129 14.49 -9.50 16.08
N LYS A 130 14.09 -9.43 14.80
CA LYS A 130 14.61 -8.45 13.84
C LYS A 130 13.77 -7.17 13.89
N LYS A 131 14.22 -6.19 14.67
CA LYS A 131 13.49 -4.93 14.94
C LYS A 131 13.08 -4.10 13.70
N ASN A 132 13.81 -4.23 12.59
CA ASN A 132 13.58 -3.45 11.36
C ASN A 132 12.85 -4.26 10.27
N LEU A 133 12.37 -5.46 10.59
CA LEU A 133 11.59 -6.31 9.69
C LEU A 133 10.30 -6.72 10.39
N VAL A 134 9.17 -6.41 9.78
CA VAL A 134 7.84 -6.75 10.27
C VAL A 134 7.24 -7.82 9.37
N ILE A 135 6.73 -8.89 9.96
CA ILE A 135 5.92 -9.89 9.27
C ILE A 135 4.45 -9.61 9.62
N ALA A 136 3.62 -9.39 8.61
CA ALA A 136 2.23 -9.00 8.77
C ALA A 136 1.29 -9.86 7.93
N LYS A 137 0.02 -9.93 8.33
CA LYS A 137 -1.07 -10.48 7.52
C LYS A 137 -2.27 -9.53 7.52
N MET A 138 -3.08 -9.57 6.45
CA MET A 138 -4.27 -8.74 6.32
C MET A 138 -5.36 -9.48 5.53
N ASN A 139 -6.57 -9.53 6.11
CA ASN A 139 -7.75 -10.05 5.41
C ASN A 139 -8.19 -9.04 4.34
N SER A 140 -7.82 -9.28 3.09
CA SER A 140 -8.12 -8.37 1.97
C SER A 140 -9.59 -8.35 1.55
N VAL A 141 -10.41 -9.28 2.05
CA VAL A 141 -11.86 -9.30 1.77
C VAL A 141 -12.54 -8.13 2.49
N ASN A 142 -12.11 -7.82 3.72
CA ASN A 142 -12.72 -6.81 4.58
C ASN A 142 -11.84 -5.57 4.78
N ASN A 143 -10.63 -5.55 4.19
CA ASN A 143 -9.69 -4.45 4.33
C ASN A 143 -9.15 -4.01 2.96
N GLU A 144 -9.26 -2.73 2.67
CA GLU A 144 -8.79 -2.11 1.43
C GLU A 144 -7.76 -1.01 1.74
N VAL A 145 -6.77 -0.85 0.86
CA VAL A 145 -5.68 0.12 1.03
C VAL A 145 -5.63 1.04 -0.17
N PHE A 146 -5.52 2.34 0.09
CA PHE A 146 -5.46 3.35 -0.97
C PHE A 146 -4.25 3.10 -1.88
N GLY A 147 -4.50 3.01 -3.19
CA GLY A 147 -3.43 2.82 -4.18
C GLY A 147 -2.84 1.41 -4.22
N LEU A 148 -3.37 0.46 -3.46
CA LEU A 148 -2.92 -0.93 -3.42
C LEU A 148 -4.11 -1.89 -3.59
N PRO A 149 -4.69 -2.01 -4.80
CA PRO A 149 -5.77 -2.95 -5.04
C PRO A 149 -5.23 -4.39 -5.02
N ILE A 150 -5.65 -5.18 -4.03
CA ILE A 150 -5.38 -6.63 -3.98
C ILE A 150 -6.51 -7.32 -4.75
N LEU A 151 -6.19 -7.89 -5.91
CA LEU A 151 -7.19 -8.46 -6.83
C LEU A 151 -7.37 -9.97 -6.68
N ASP A 152 -6.32 -10.63 -6.21
CA ASP A 152 -6.21 -12.06 -6.06
C ASP A 152 -5.53 -12.40 -4.74
N VAL A 153 -5.88 -13.57 -4.20
CA VAL A 153 -5.32 -14.08 -2.97
C VAL A 153 -4.88 -15.54 -3.12
N PRO A 154 -3.81 -15.94 -2.44
CA PRO A 154 -2.97 -15.08 -1.61
C PRO A 154 -2.05 -14.18 -2.44
N THR A 155 -1.87 -12.95 -1.97
CA THR A 155 -0.88 -12.00 -2.49
C THR A 155 0.12 -11.72 -1.39
N ILE A 156 1.41 -11.73 -1.73
CA ILE A 156 2.49 -11.42 -0.80
C ILE A 156 3.28 -10.25 -1.35
N ALA A 157 3.57 -9.27 -0.49
CA ALA A 157 4.32 -8.08 -0.86
C ALA A 157 5.36 -7.71 0.20
N LEU A 158 6.48 -7.17 -0.26
CA LEU A 158 7.52 -6.58 0.56
C LEU A 158 7.55 -5.05 0.33
N PHE A 159 7.42 -4.30 1.42
CA PHE A 159 7.62 -2.87 1.46
C PHE A 159 8.95 -2.58 2.13
N ILE A 160 9.95 -2.23 1.33
CA ILE A 160 11.27 -1.85 1.86
C ILE A 160 11.15 -0.52 2.61
N LYS A 161 11.84 -0.40 3.75
CA LYS A 161 11.90 0.84 4.55
C LYS A 161 12.04 2.10 3.69
N GLY A 162 11.13 3.06 3.91
CA GLY A 162 11.07 4.33 3.16
C GLY A 162 10.44 4.26 1.77
N SER A 163 10.04 3.06 1.29
CA SER A 163 9.29 2.87 0.05
C SER A 163 7.81 2.61 0.33
N LYS A 164 6.93 3.28 -0.42
CA LYS A 164 5.49 2.93 -0.50
C LYS A 164 5.18 1.97 -1.66
N LYS A 165 6.19 1.60 -2.45
CA LYS A 165 6.01 0.72 -3.60
C LYS A 165 6.16 -0.74 -3.15
N PRO A 166 5.15 -1.59 -3.37
CA PRO A 166 5.25 -3.02 -3.09
C PRO A 166 6.22 -3.68 -4.07
N ILE A 167 6.99 -4.65 -3.57
CA ILE A 167 7.64 -5.68 -4.38
C ILE A 167 6.84 -6.95 -4.17
N TYR A 168 6.19 -7.45 -5.21
CA TYR A 168 5.37 -8.65 -5.10
C TYR A 168 6.25 -9.91 -5.13
N HIS A 169 5.91 -10.86 -4.28
CA HIS A 169 6.42 -12.22 -4.36
C HIS A 169 5.63 -12.95 -5.47
N THR A 170 6.36 -13.53 -6.42
CA THR A 170 5.79 -14.12 -7.64
C THR A 170 6.13 -15.60 -7.80
N ASP A 171 6.87 -16.18 -6.86
CA ASP A 171 7.21 -17.60 -6.92
C ASP A 171 5.98 -18.44 -6.53
N ASP A 172 5.83 -19.61 -7.15
CA ASP A 172 4.76 -20.54 -6.81
C ASP A 172 4.99 -21.20 -5.43
N GLU A 173 6.25 -21.28 -4.98
CA GLU A 173 6.60 -21.82 -3.67
C GLU A 173 6.24 -20.84 -2.55
N ARG A 174 5.55 -21.35 -1.52
CA ARG A 174 5.03 -20.53 -0.41
C ARG A 174 5.46 -21.08 0.95
N THR A 175 6.76 -21.34 1.08
CA THR A 175 7.38 -21.84 2.31
C THR A 175 8.10 -20.71 3.05
N ALA A 176 8.28 -20.85 4.37
CA ALA A 176 9.03 -19.86 5.16
C ALA A 176 10.47 -19.66 4.65
N ASN A 177 11.09 -20.71 4.09
CA ASN A 177 12.43 -20.60 3.49
C ASN A 177 12.40 -19.76 2.22
N ASN A 178 11.50 -20.05 1.28
CA ASN A 178 11.37 -19.26 0.06
C ASN A 178 11.03 -17.78 0.37
N PHE A 179 10.15 -17.52 1.35
CA PHE A 179 9.87 -16.15 1.79
C PHE A 179 11.10 -15.45 2.39
N SER A 180 11.92 -16.17 3.15
CA SER A 180 13.16 -15.64 3.71
C SER A 180 14.16 -15.28 2.61
N GLU A 181 14.30 -16.12 1.58
CA GLU A 181 15.13 -15.85 0.40
C GLU A 181 14.63 -14.63 -0.38
N PHE A 182 13.32 -14.53 -0.57
CA PHE A 182 12.69 -13.37 -1.19
C PHE A 182 12.96 -12.07 -0.43
N ILE A 183 12.85 -12.09 0.90
CA ILE A 183 13.17 -10.95 1.76
C ILE A 183 14.65 -10.58 1.63
N ALA A 184 15.56 -11.55 1.77
CA ALA A 184 17.00 -11.33 1.72
C ALA A 184 17.43 -10.75 0.37
N THR A 185 17.01 -11.37 -0.73
CA THR A 185 17.35 -10.95 -2.10
C THR A 185 16.93 -9.51 -2.38
N ASN A 186 15.74 -9.10 -1.91
CA ASN A 186 15.23 -7.74 -2.16
C ASN A 186 15.87 -6.70 -1.24
N LEU A 187 16.29 -7.07 -0.03
CA LEU A 187 17.07 -6.20 0.84
C LEU A 187 18.46 -5.93 0.23
N GLU A 188 19.15 -6.97 -0.23
CA GLU A 188 20.46 -6.85 -0.90
C GLU A 188 20.38 -5.98 -2.17
N LYS A 189 19.41 -6.26 -3.05
CA LYS A 189 19.17 -5.43 -4.26
C LYS A 189 18.91 -3.96 -3.92
N ASN A 190 18.19 -3.68 -2.84
CA ASN A 190 17.92 -2.31 -2.43
C ASN A 190 19.19 -1.60 -1.90
N GLU A 191 20.05 -2.31 -1.19
CA GLU A 191 21.35 -1.78 -0.74
C GLU A 191 22.28 -1.50 -1.92
N GLU A 192 22.39 -2.41 -2.88
CA GLU A 192 23.16 -2.19 -4.11
C GLU A 192 22.65 -0.99 -4.92
N ASN A 193 21.34 -0.84 -5.06
CA ASN A 193 20.73 0.28 -5.79
C ASN A 193 21.02 1.62 -5.08
N SER A 194 21.04 1.61 -3.74
CA SER A 194 21.40 2.79 -2.94
C SER A 194 22.88 3.15 -3.15
N MET A 195 23.79 2.18 -3.10
CA MET A 195 25.22 2.42 -3.36
C MET A 195 25.48 2.94 -4.78
N LYS A 196 24.82 2.36 -5.80
CA LYS A 196 24.94 2.81 -7.20
C LYS A 196 24.39 4.24 -7.40
N LYS A 197 23.38 4.64 -6.63
CA LYS A 197 22.83 6.01 -6.66
C LYS A 197 23.82 6.99 -6.05
N ASP A 198 24.39 6.67 -4.89
CA ASP A 198 25.38 7.49 -4.21
C ASP A 198 26.65 7.66 -5.07
N GLU A 199 27.08 6.60 -5.76
CA GLU A 199 28.22 6.68 -6.68
C GLU A 199 27.93 7.60 -7.88
N LYS A 200 26.72 7.54 -8.45
CA LYS A 200 26.30 8.43 -9.55
C LYS A 200 26.20 9.89 -9.10
N GLU A 201 25.74 10.15 -7.88
CA GLU A 201 25.67 11.50 -7.32
C GLU A 201 27.07 12.07 -7.07
N ARG A 202 27.99 11.28 -6.49
CA ARG A 202 29.40 11.68 -6.34
C ARG A 202 30.10 11.94 -7.68
N LYS A 203 29.81 11.14 -8.72
CA LYS A 203 30.35 11.38 -10.07
C LYS A 203 29.80 12.67 -10.69
N LYS A 204 28.51 12.97 -10.50
CA LYS A 204 27.89 14.22 -10.96
C LYS A 204 28.46 15.45 -10.26
N GLU A 205 28.71 15.37 -8.95
CA GLU A 205 29.35 16.45 -8.19
C GLU A 205 30.76 16.74 -8.72
N LYS A 206 31.59 15.69 -8.90
CA LYS A 206 32.93 15.84 -9.50
C LYS A 206 32.89 16.48 -10.89
N THR A 207 32.00 16.04 -11.77
CA THR A 207 31.87 16.63 -13.12
C THR A 207 31.38 18.09 -13.07
N ASN A 208 30.52 18.45 -12.11
CA ASN A 208 30.07 19.82 -11.94
C ASN A 208 31.18 20.73 -11.40
N ASP A 209 32.01 20.23 -10.48
CA ASP A 209 33.17 20.94 -9.96
C ASP A 209 34.24 21.16 -11.05
N GLU A 210 34.54 20.14 -11.87
CA GLU A 210 35.44 20.26 -13.02
C GLU A 210 34.93 21.27 -14.06
N LYS A 211 33.62 21.26 -14.36
CA LYS A 211 33.00 22.25 -15.27
C LYS A 211 33.02 23.66 -14.69
N LYS A 212 32.94 23.82 -13.37
CA LYS A 212 33.02 25.11 -12.69
C LYS A 212 34.45 25.66 -12.76
N GLN A 213 35.45 24.83 -12.44
CA GLN A 213 36.86 25.20 -12.54
C GLN A 213 37.25 25.60 -13.97
N LEU A 214 36.81 24.85 -14.98
CA LEU A 214 37.09 25.19 -16.39
C LEU A 214 36.45 26.52 -16.82
N LYS A 215 35.23 26.83 -16.33
CA LYS A 215 34.57 28.12 -16.60
C LYS A 215 35.28 29.28 -15.92
N ASP A 216 35.81 29.07 -14.71
CA ASP A 216 36.53 30.10 -13.97
C ASP A 216 37.88 30.40 -14.65
N MET A 217 38.61 29.38 -15.12
CA MET A 217 39.83 29.54 -15.93
C MET A 217 39.58 30.30 -17.24
N ASN A 218 38.54 29.95 -18.00
CA ASN A 218 38.21 30.64 -19.25
C ASN A 218 37.80 32.11 -19.04
N LYS A 219 37.23 32.45 -17.88
CA LYS A 219 36.92 33.85 -17.51
C LYS A 219 38.18 34.65 -17.19
N GLU A 220 39.18 34.04 -16.55
CA GLU A 220 40.47 34.67 -16.28
C GLU A 220 41.25 34.93 -17.57
N GLU A 221 41.26 33.98 -18.51
CA GLU A 221 41.89 34.17 -19.83
C GLU A 221 41.19 35.22 -20.70
N ALA A 222 39.86 35.32 -20.64
CA ALA A 222 39.13 36.35 -21.39
C ALA A 222 39.45 37.76 -20.87
N LYS A 223 39.64 37.93 -19.57
CA LYS A 223 40.00 39.23 -18.97
C LYS A 223 41.39 39.70 -19.35
N SER A 224 42.35 38.79 -19.57
CA SER A 224 43.72 39.19 -19.95
C SER A 224 43.85 39.64 -21.41
N LYS A 225 42.91 39.25 -22.29
CA LYS A 225 42.94 39.65 -23.71
C LYS A 225 42.36 41.03 -23.98
N ASP A 226 41.47 41.54 -23.13
CA ASP A 226 40.90 42.89 -23.27
C ASP A 226 41.85 44.00 -22.78
N GLU A 227 42.98 43.65 -22.15
CA GLU A 227 44.00 44.61 -21.68
C GLU A 227 45.16 44.84 -22.66
N LEU A 228 45.10 44.25 -23.88
CA LEU A 228 46.10 44.41 -24.96
C LEU A 228 45.53 45.19 -26.15
#